data_AF-A0A917U9Z3-F1
#
_entry.id   AF-A0A917U9Z3-F1
#
_cell.length_a   1.000
_cell.length_b   1.000
_cell.length_c   1.000
_cell.angle_alpha   90.00
_cell.angle_beta   90.00
_cell.angle_gamma   90.00
#
_symmetry.space_group_name_H-M   'P 1'
#
loop_
_entity.id
_entity.type
_entity.pdbx_description
1 polymer ?
#
loop_
_entity_poly.entity_id
_entity_poly.type
_entity_poly.pdbx_seq_one_letter_code
_entity_poly.pdbx_strand_id
1 'polypeptide(L)'
;MNPDDVSVFRQARLLLLLATAAEPVDAERLGVYDFLAAHPLLLARADTDPDRTALRLAGFDDRAVAYASPAQRWVTAQQHLARDLTELVARGLVRAAATGRVTYHLTPEGAAMAAGFTAMYAHSYITAARVVIRRLRRVSGRKLREGLRQWLLPALKDLA
;
A
#
# COMPACT_ATOMS: atom_id res chain seq x y z
N MET A 1 -17.59 -10.01 2.96
CA MET A 1 -16.89 -8.90 3.64
C MET A 1 -15.48 -8.87 3.11
N ASN A 2 -15.08 -7.79 2.43
CA ASN A 2 -13.71 -7.65 1.92
C ASN A 2 -12.81 -7.24 3.10
N PRO A 3 -11.60 -7.81 3.26
CA PRO A 3 -10.64 -7.34 4.27
C PRO A 3 -10.39 -5.82 4.23
N ASP A 4 -10.49 -5.20 3.05
CA ASP A 4 -10.38 -3.74 2.89
C ASP A 4 -11.51 -2.95 3.55
N ASP A 5 -12.64 -3.58 3.90
CA ASP A 5 -13.75 -2.93 4.61
C ASP A 5 -13.47 -2.84 6.13
N VAL A 6 -12.54 -3.67 6.64
CA VAL A 6 -12.26 -3.79 8.08
C VAL A 6 -11.16 -2.82 8.51
N SER A 7 -11.49 -1.85 9.37
CA SER A 7 -10.55 -0.80 9.80
C SER A 7 -9.28 -1.34 10.46
N VAL A 8 -9.42 -2.31 11.39
CA VAL A 8 -8.27 -2.90 12.09
C VAL A 8 -7.29 -3.54 11.12
N PHE A 9 -7.79 -4.16 10.05
CA PHE A 9 -6.95 -4.76 9.02
C PHE A 9 -6.18 -3.71 8.23
N ARG A 10 -6.85 -2.64 7.77
CA ARG A 10 -6.19 -1.53 7.09
C ARG A 10 -5.14 -0.84 7.96
N GLN A 11 -5.45 -0.64 9.25
CA GLN A 11 -4.53 -0.08 10.23
C GLN A 11 -3.28 -0.95 10.42
N ALA A 12 -3.45 -2.27 10.53
CA ALA A 12 -2.32 -3.21 10.61
C ALA A 12 -1.43 -3.13 9.36
N ARG A 13 -2.01 -3.01 8.16
CA ARG A 13 -1.24 -2.79 6.92
C ARG A 13 -0.48 -1.48 6.92
N LEU A 14 -1.10 -0.37 7.36
CA LEU A 14 -0.41 0.91 7.46
C LEU A 14 0.79 0.84 8.42
N LEU A 15 0.67 0.11 9.54
CA LEU A 15 1.81 -0.14 10.44
C LEU A 15 2.92 -0.94 9.75
N LEU A 16 2.58 -2.02 9.05
CA LEU A 16 3.52 -2.82 8.27
C LEU A 16 4.21 -1.99 7.17
N LEU A 17 3.46 -1.12 6.51
CA LEU A 17 3.95 -0.26 5.46
C LEU A 17 4.93 0.79 5.98
N LEU A 18 4.58 1.47 7.08
CA LEU A 18 5.47 2.44 7.72
C LEU A 18 6.73 1.77 8.28
N ALA A 19 6.61 0.56 8.85
CA ALA A 19 7.77 -0.24 9.27
C ALA A 19 8.67 -0.59 8.08
N THR A 20 8.07 -0.92 6.94
CA THR A 20 8.81 -1.28 5.71
C THR A 20 9.47 -0.07 5.07
N ALA A 21 8.83 1.11 5.11
CA ALA A 21 9.41 2.35 4.60
C ALA A 21 10.62 2.79 5.42
N ALA A 22 10.58 2.61 6.75
CA ALA A 22 11.64 2.97 7.69
C ALA A 22 12.06 4.46 7.66
N GLU A 23 11.31 5.31 6.97
CA GLU A 23 11.50 6.75 6.87
C GLU A 23 10.14 7.47 6.93
N PRO A 24 10.08 8.76 7.32
CA PRO A 24 8.82 9.50 7.32
C PRO A 24 8.21 9.61 5.92
N VAL A 25 6.92 9.27 5.79
CA VAL A 25 6.19 9.27 4.51
C VAL A 25 5.01 10.22 4.59
N ASP A 26 4.80 11.04 3.56
CA ASP A 26 3.59 11.88 3.47
C ASP A 26 2.34 11.06 3.13
N ALA A 27 1.15 11.60 3.44
CA ALA A 27 -0.12 10.90 3.24
C ALA A 27 -0.37 10.48 1.78
N GLU A 28 0.06 11.29 0.81
CA GLU A 28 -0.15 11.00 -0.61
C GLU A 28 0.64 9.76 -1.01
N ARG A 29 1.93 9.72 -0.68
CA ARG A 29 2.79 8.55 -0.94
C ARG A 29 2.31 7.33 -0.17
N LEU A 30 1.92 7.51 1.09
CA LEU A 30 1.46 6.40 1.92
C LEU A 30 0.21 5.75 1.34
N GLY A 31 -0.75 6.55 0.87
CA GLY A 31 -1.94 6.05 0.20
C GLY A 31 -1.61 5.28 -1.08
N VAL A 32 -0.72 5.81 -1.92
CA VAL A 32 -0.27 5.11 -3.14
C VAL A 32 0.45 3.82 -2.81
N TYR A 33 1.34 3.83 -1.81
CA TYR A 33 2.09 2.65 -1.42
C TYR A 33 1.19 1.57 -0.85
N ASP A 34 0.25 1.90 0.05
CA ASP A 34 -0.68 0.92 0.62
C ASP A 34 -1.54 0.28 -0.46
N PHE A 35 -2.13 1.10 -1.34
CA PHE A 35 -2.99 0.61 -2.41
C PHE A 35 -2.25 -0.31 -3.38
N LEU A 36 -1.06 0.10 -3.83
CA LEU A 36 -0.28 -0.72 -4.74
C LEU A 36 0.33 -1.94 -4.04
N ALA A 37 0.63 -1.89 -2.74
CA ALA A 37 1.08 -3.06 -1.99
C ALA A 37 -0.05 -4.09 -1.80
N ALA A 38 -1.30 -3.63 -1.68
CA ALA A 38 -2.48 -4.49 -1.68
C ALA A 38 -2.80 -5.06 -3.08
N HIS A 39 -2.34 -4.39 -4.14
CA HIS A 39 -2.57 -4.77 -5.54
C HIS A 39 -1.30 -4.68 -6.40
N PRO A 40 -0.22 -5.42 -6.07
CA PRO A 40 1.11 -5.17 -6.60
C PRO A 40 1.27 -5.55 -8.07
N LEU A 41 0.42 -6.42 -8.58
CA LEU A 41 0.32 -6.78 -9.99
C LEU A 41 -0.21 -5.63 -10.88
N LEU A 42 -0.82 -4.57 -10.30
CA LEU A 42 -1.11 -3.34 -11.04
C LEU A 42 0.16 -2.58 -11.41
N LEU A 43 1.24 -2.76 -10.63
CA LEU A 43 2.56 -2.17 -10.87
C LEU A 43 3.47 -3.12 -11.67
N ALA A 44 3.41 -4.43 -11.39
CA ALA A 44 4.15 -5.49 -12.08
C ALA A 44 3.29 -6.23 -13.11
N ARG A 45 2.81 -5.50 -14.13
CA ARG A 45 1.84 -5.99 -15.12
C ARG A 45 2.44 -6.91 -16.18
N ALA A 46 3.63 -6.58 -16.68
CA ALA A 46 4.27 -7.33 -17.76
C ALA A 46 4.72 -8.70 -17.25
N ASP A 47 4.50 -9.77 -18.04
CA ASP A 47 4.94 -11.12 -17.62
C ASP A 47 6.46 -11.25 -17.52
N THR A 48 7.22 -10.39 -18.22
CA THR A 48 8.68 -10.28 -18.13
C THR A 48 9.16 -9.45 -16.93
N ASP A 49 8.25 -8.88 -16.14
CA ASP A 49 8.63 -8.06 -15.00
C ASP A 49 9.30 -8.94 -13.92
N PRO A 50 10.55 -8.62 -13.51
CA PRO A 50 11.32 -9.46 -12.59
C PRO A 50 10.69 -9.55 -11.18
N ASP A 51 9.87 -8.57 -10.78
CA ASP A 51 9.21 -8.59 -9.48
C ASP A 51 7.94 -9.43 -9.47
N ARG A 52 7.37 -9.73 -10.65
CA ARG A 52 6.10 -10.46 -10.78
C ARG A 52 6.18 -11.88 -10.25
N THR A 53 7.28 -12.58 -10.48
CA THR A 53 7.50 -13.93 -9.94
C THR A 53 7.53 -13.92 -8.41
N ALA A 54 8.25 -12.97 -7.80
CA ALA A 54 8.30 -12.84 -6.34
C ALA A 54 6.91 -12.54 -5.75
N LEU A 55 6.12 -11.70 -6.41
CA LEU A 55 4.76 -11.39 -5.99
C LEU A 55 3.81 -12.60 -6.11
N ARG A 56 3.92 -13.39 -7.19
CA ARG A 56 3.15 -14.63 -7.33
C ARG A 56 3.50 -15.66 -6.26
N LEU A 57 4.79 -15.83 -5.95
CA LEU A 57 5.24 -16.70 -4.86
C LEU A 57 4.78 -16.20 -3.48
N ALA A 58 4.61 -14.88 -3.31
CA ALA A 58 4.00 -14.29 -2.13
C ALA A 58 2.46 -14.44 -2.09
N GLY A 59 1.85 -15.10 -3.07
CA GLY A 59 0.41 -15.42 -3.10
C GLY A 59 -0.47 -14.37 -3.81
N PHE A 60 0.11 -13.42 -4.54
CA PHE A 60 -0.67 -12.48 -5.36
C PHE A 60 -1.01 -13.08 -6.73
N ASP A 61 -2.28 -12.97 -7.14
CA ASP A 61 -2.77 -13.43 -8.44
C ASP A 61 -3.58 -12.33 -9.15
N ASP A 62 -3.47 -12.27 -10.48
CA ASP A 62 -4.24 -11.38 -11.36
C ASP A 62 -5.71 -11.80 -11.42
N ARG A 63 -6.02 -13.07 -11.10
CA ARG A 63 -7.38 -13.63 -11.14
C ARG A 63 -8.21 -13.29 -9.91
N ALA A 64 -7.57 -12.80 -8.84
CA ALA A 64 -8.25 -12.26 -7.68
C ALA A 64 -8.86 -10.88 -7.99
N VAL A 65 -9.72 -10.80 -9.01
CA VAL A 65 -10.50 -9.59 -9.31
C VAL A 65 -11.93 -9.81 -8.87
N ALA A 66 -12.17 -9.26 -7.68
CA ALA A 66 -13.45 -8.99 -7.08
C ALA A 66 -14.26 -7.93 -7.86
N TYR A 67 -15.57 -7.91 -7.59
CA TYR A 67 -16.69 -7.10 -8.09
C TYR A 67 -16.50 -5.58 -8.38
N ALA A 68 -15.32 -4.98 -8.20
CA ALA A 68 -15.09 -3.54 -8.40
C ALA A 68 -13.77 -3.25 -9.14
N SER A 69 -13.78 -2.23 -9.99
CA SER A 69 -12.61 -1.78 -10.74
C SER A 69 -11.49 -1.25 -9.82
N PRO A 70 -10.21 -1.32 -10.22
CA PRO A 70 -9.11 -0.75 -9.45
C PRO A 70 -9.31 0.73 -9.09
N ALA A 71 -9.90 1.52 -9.99
CA ALA A 71 -10.21 2.92 -9.75
C ALA A 71 -11.21 3.13 -8.61
N GLN A 72 -12.28 2.32 -8.54
CA GLN A 72 -13.25 2.37 -7.44
C GLN A 72 -12.58 2.00 -6.11
N ARG A 73 -11.77 0.93 -6.10
CA ARG A 73 -11.02 0.52 -4.89
C ARG A 73 -10.07 1.61 -4.41
N TRP A 74 -9.40 2.30 -5.32
CA TRP A 74 -8.52 3.44 -4.98
C TRP A 74 -9.30 4.56 -4.28
N VAL A 75 -10.45 4.96 -4.83
CA VAL A 75 -11.27 6.03 -4.23
C VAL A 75 -11.70 5.64 -2.81
N THR A 76 -12.19 4.42 -2.60
CA THR A 76 -12.56 3.92 -1.28
C THR A 76 -11.37 3.88 -0.31
N ALA A 77 -10.19 3.41 -0.76
CA ALA A 77 -8.99 3.41 0.07
C ALA A 77 -8.58 4.82 0.51
N GLN A 78 -8.69 5.81 -0.39
CA GLN A 78 -8.39 7.21 -0.06
C GLN A 78 -9.36 7.80 0.97
N GLN A 79 -10.63 7.43 0.92
CA GLN A 79 -11.63 7.87 1.91
C GLN A 79 -11.31 7.37 3.32
N HIS A 80 -10.73 6.17 3.44
CA HIS A 80 -10.40 5.58 4.73
C HIS A 80 -9.06 6.06 5.31
N LEU A 81 -8.08 6.38 4.46
CA LEU A 81 -6.70 6.66 4.88
C LEU A 81 -6.59 7.73 5.98
N ALA A 82 -7.26 8.87 5.83
CA ALA A 82 -7.17 9.97 6.79
C ALA A 82 -7.71 9.55 8.17
N ARG A 83 -8.82 8.80 8.18
CA ARG A 83 -9.40 8.26 9.41
C ARG A 83 -8.48 7.24 10.07
N ASP A 84 -7.98 6.27 9.30
CA ASP A 84 -7.11 5.22 9.82
C ASP A 84 -5.80 5.81 10.40
N LEU A 85 -5.22 6.82 9.74
CA LEU A 85 -4.06 7.56 10.26
C LEU A 85 -4.38 8.32 11.54
N THR A 86 -5.54 8.97 11.61
CA THR A 86 -5.99 9.69 12.81
C THR A 86 -6.13 8.73 13.99
N GLU A 87 -6.74 7.57 13.77
CA GLU A 87 -6.90 6.54 14.81
C GLU A 87 -5.54 5.98 15.26
N LEU A 88 -4.60 5.74 14.35
CA LEU A 88 -3.25 5.27 14.69
C LEU A 88 -2.43 6.33 15.47
N VAL A 89 -2.58 7.61 15.12
CA VAL A 89 -1.97 8.72 15.86
C VAL A 89 -2.59 8.87 17.25
N ALA A 90 -3.92 8.81 17.36
CA ALA A 90 -4.62 8.88 18.64
C ALA A 90 -4.25 7.73 19.59
N ARG A 91 -3.94 6.54 19.05
CA ARG A 91 -3.45 5.38 19.80
C ARG A 91 -1.95 5.45 20.14
N GLY A 92 -1.23 6.48 19.68
CA GLY A 92 0.21 6.62 19.93
C GLY A 92 1.09 5.62 19.16
N LEU A 93 0.57 4.97 18.12
CA LEU A 93 1.32 4.00 17.29
C LEU A 93 2.03 4.67 16.11
N VAL A 94 1.52 5.83 15.69
CA VAL A 94 2.08 6.64 14.61
C VAL A 94 2.26 8.06 15.12
N ARG A 95 3.33 8.71 14.69
CA ARG A 95 3.58 10.14 14.93
C ARG A 95 3.47 10.91 13.63
N ALA A 96 2.72 12.01 13.66
CA ALA A 96 2.69 13.00 12.60
C ALA A 96 3.72 14.11 12.90
N ALA A 97 4.51 14.49 11.91
CA ALA A 97 5.45 15.61 11.99
C ALA A 97 5.17 16.60 10.85
N ALA A 98 5.14 17.89 11.17
CA ALA A 98 4.83 18.97 10.23
C ALA A 98 6.08 19.82 9.96
N THR A 99 6.96 19.35 9.08
CA THR A 99 8.10 20.11 8.56
C THR A 99 7.83 20.49 7.10
N GLY A 100 6.96 21.48 6.89
CA GLY A 100 6.45 21.90 5.58
C GLY A 100 5.32 21.01 5.05
N ARG A 101 5.53 19.70 4.96
CA ARG A 101 4.46 18.70 4.68
C ARG A 101 4.29 17.79 5.90
N VAL A 102 3.04 17.40 6.17
CA VAL A 102 2.74 16.40 7.20
C VAL A 102 3.27 15.04 6.75
N THR A 103 4.18 14.47 7.54
CA THR A 103 4.73 13.13 7.34
C THR A 103 4.40 12.25 8.53
N TYR A 104 4.29 10.95 8.29
CA TYR A 104 3.93 9.93 9.27
C TYR A 104 5.09 8.93 9.41
N HIS A 105 5.39 8.55 10.64
CA HIS A 105 6.35 7.51 10.98
C HIS A 105 5.90 6.76 12.23
N LEU A 106 6.43 5.55 12.44
CA LEU A 106 6.09 4.75 13.63
C LEU A 106 6.71 5.35 14.89
N THR A 107 5.98 5.22 16.00
CA THR A 107 6.56 5.29 17.35
C THR A 107 7.25 3.97 17.70
N PRO A 108 8.05 3.90 18.77
CA PRO A 108 8.59 2.63 19.26
C PRO A 108 7.50 1.57 19.50
N GLU A 109 6.35 1.98 20.05
CA GLU A 109 5.20 1.11 20.31
C GLU A 109 4.57 0.63 19.00
N GLY A 110 4.44 1.51 18.01
CA GLY A 110 3.98 1.15 16.68
C GLY A 110 4.90 0.16 15.96
N ALA A 111 6.22 0.34 16.11
CA ALA A 111 7.23 -0.58 15.57
C ALA A 111 7.16 -1.95 16.26
N ALA A 112 7.02 -2.00 17.58
CA ALA A 112 6.84 -3.23 18.33
C ALA A 112 5.55 -3.96 17.92
N MET A 113 4.45 -3.23 17.74
CA MET A 113 3.19 -3.80 17.26
C MET A 113 3.32 -4.36 15.84
N ALA A 114 3.96 -3.62 14.93
CA ALA A 114 4.20 -4.07 13.57
C ALA A 114 5.03 -5.37 13.52
N ALA A 115 6.04 -5.49 14.38
CA ALA A 115 6.87 -6.68 14.51
C ALA A 115 6.09 -7.90 15.02
N GLY A 116 4.98 -7.70 15.75
CA GLY A 116 4.10 -8.76 16.22
C GLY A 116 3.22 -9.38 15.12
N PHE A 117 3.12 -8.79 13.93
CA PHE A 117 2.32 -9.33 12.84
C PHE A 117 3.08 -10.43 12.08
N THR A 118 2.87 -11.67 12.49
CA THR A 118 3.55 -12.86 11.94
C THR A 118 2.68 -13.69 11.00
N ALA A 119 1.44 -13.25 10.72
CA ALA A 119 0.56 -13.96 9.80
C ALA A 119 1.16 -14.04 8.38
N MET A 120 0.81 -15.07 7.61
CA MET A 120 1.28 -15.23 6.24
C MET A 120 0.94 -14.01 5.36
N TYR A 121 -0.26 -13.44 5.53
CA TYR A 121 -0.64 -12.20 4.84
C TYR A 121 0.31 -11.03 5.14
N ALA A 122 0.78 -10.89 6.39
CA ALA A 122 1.71 -9.82 6.75
C ALA A 122 3.04 -9.95 5.99
N HIS A 123 3.56 -11.17 5.85
CA HIS A 123 4.77 -11.46 5.07
C HIS A 123 4.58 -11.17 3.58
N SER A 124 3.44 -11.57 3.01
CA SER A 124 3.08 -11.27 1.62
C SER A 124 2.98 -9.76 1.39
N TYR A 125 2.29 -9.05 2.28
CA TYR A 125 2.14 -7.61 2.20
C TYR A 125 3.48 -6.87 2.34
N ILE A 126 4.34 -7.25 3.30
CA ILE A 126 5.71 -6.71 3.41
C ILE A 126 6.49 -6.91 2.11
N THR A 127 6.39 -8.09 1.50
CA THR A 127 7.06 -8.39 0.22
C THR A 127 6.58 -7.43 -0.88
N ALA A 128 5.28 -7.22 -1.00
CA ALA A 128 4.71 -6.27 -1.94
C ALA A 128 5.11 -4.82 -1.64
N ALA A 129 5.04 -4.40 -0.37
CA ALA A 129 5.41 -3.06 0.08
C ALA A 129 6.88 -2.76 -0.26
N ARG A 130 7.80 -3.71 -0.06
CA ARG A 130 9.22 -3.57 -0.44
C ARG A 130 9.39 -3.32 -1.93
N VAL A 131 8.68 -4.07 -2.78
CA VAL A 131 8.71 -3.88 -4.25
C VAL A 131 8.20 -2.48 -4.62
N VAL A 132 7.05 -2.08 -4.07
CA VAL A 132 6.40 -0.79 -4.35
C VAL A 132 7.27 0.37 -3.90
N ILE A 133 7.75 0.37 -2.65
CA ILE A 133 8.60 1.43 -2.10
C ILE A 133 9.89 1.54 -2.92
N ARG A 134 10.56 0.42 -3.21
CA ARG A 134 11.79 0.42 -4.02
C ARG A 134 11.58 1.07 -5.39
N ARG A 135 10.47 0.76 -6.07
CA ARG A 135 10.14 1.32 -7.39
C ARG A 135 9.79 2.80 -7.34
N LEU A 136 9.12 3.24 -6.27
CA LEU A 136 8.44 4.55 -6.26
C LEU A 136 9.10 5.60 -5.35
N ARG A 137 10.06 5.23 -4.50
CA ARG A 137 10.71 6.18 -3.56
C ARG A 137 11.36 7.38 -4.27
N ARG A 138 11.91 7.18 -5.47
CA ARG A 138 12.57 8.24 -6.26
C ARG A 138 11.64 8.97 -7.23
N VAL A 139 10.37 8.55 -7.33
CA VAL A 139 9.40 9.15 -8.24
C VAL A 139 8.82 10.41 -7.60
N SER A 140 8.80 11.54 -8.29
CA SER A 140 8.21 12.79 -7.77
C SER A 140 6.69 12.66 -7.59
N GLY A 141 6.09 13.46 -6.70
CA GLY A 141 4.65 13.42 -6.46
C GLY A 141 3.81 13.62 -7.73
N ARG A 142 4.24 14.50 -8.64
CA ARG A 142 3.59 14.67 -9.96
C ARG A 142 3.62 13.38 -10.77
N LYS A 143 4.79 12.77 -10.94
CA LYS A 143 4.96 11.52 -11.71
C LYS A 143 4.23 10.36 -11.04
N LEU A 144 4.12 10.36 -9.71
CA LEU A 144 3.38 9.36 -8.95
C LEU A 144 1.88 9.42 -9.29
N ARG A 145 1.29 10.62 -9.33
CA ARG A 145 -0.12 10.81 -9.73
C ARG A 145 -0.36 10.43 -11.19
N GLU A 146 0.56 10.78 -12.08
CA GLU A 146 0.48 10.41 -13.50
C GLU A 146 0.56 8.88 -13.69
N GLY A 147 1.53 8.23 -13.06
CA GLY A 147 1.68 6.77 -13.09
C GLY A 147 0.49 6.04 -12.48
N LEU A 148 -0.05 6.54 -11.36
CA LEU A 148 -1.23 5.97 -10.73
C LEU A 148 -2.43 5.93 -11.67
N ARG A 149 -2.68 7.00 -12.44
CA ARG A 149 -3.77 7.00 -13.44
C ARG A 149 -3.61 5.85 -14.43
N GLN A 150 -2.39 5.58 -14.89
CA GLN A 150 -2.11 4.46 -15.79
C GLN A 150 -2.30 3.10 -15.12
N TRP A 151 -1.89 2.95 -13.85
CA TRP A 151 -2.06 1.71 -13.09
C TRP A 151 -3.48 1.43 -12.62
N LEU A 152 -4.38 2.42 -12.65
CA LEU A 152 -5.79 2.24 -12.34
C LEU A 152 -6.63 1.85 -13.56
N LEU A 153 -6.13 2.06 -14.78
CA LEU A 153 -6.78 1.60 -16.00
C LEU A 153 -6.78 0.06 -16.02
N PRO A 154 -7.89 -0.58 -16.42
CA PRO A 154 -7.91 -2.02 -16.66
C PRO A 154 -6.74 -2.42 -17.54
N ALA A 155 -6.08 -3.55 -17.23
CA ALA A 155 -5.18 -4.14 -18.21
C ALA A 155 -6.04 -4.51 -19.42
N LEU A 156 -5.76 -3.91 -20.58
CA LEU A 156 -6.35 -4.35 -21.84
C LEU A 156 -5.82 -5.77 -22.09
N LYS A 157 -6.56 -6.77 -21.60
CA LYS A 157 -6.44 -8.16 -22.07
C LYS A 157 -7.45 -8.32 -23.19
N ASP A 158 -6.91 -8.39 -24.41
CA ASP A 158 -7.46 -9.06 -25.60
C ASP A 158 -8.82 -8.57 -26.15
N LEU A 159 -8.76 -7.49 -26.95
CA LEU A 159 -9.50 -7.44 -28.22
C LEU A 159 -8.55 -7.96 -29.30
N ALA A 160 -8.39 -9.28 -29.36
CA ALA A 160 -7.77 -10.01 -30.46
C ALA A 160 -8.59 -11.28 -30.71
#